data_AF-A0A7W1TER1-F1
#
_entry.id   AF-A0A7W1TER1-F1
#
_cell.length_a   1.000
_cell.length_b   1.000
_cell.length_c   1.000
_cell.angle_alpha   90.00
_cell.angle_beta   90.00
_cell.angle_gamma   90.00
#
_symmetry.space_group_name_H-M   'P 1'
#
loop_
_entity.id
_entity.type
_entity.pdbx_description
1 polymer ?
#
loop_
_entity_poly.entity_id
_entity_poly.type
_entity_poly.pdbx_seq_one_letter_code
_entity_poly.pdbx_strand_id
1 'polypeptide(L)'
;MSTTSRIITTTALFALLAQAGWAEEEEKVTVDQLPAAVKTTLEAAAKGAALSEFEREHKKGKIVYTAEIPGTEKGTVIEFTVAEDGTLLKTETEKADVKEDGEKDGEKGNHEGKHDHTEKGEH
;
A
#
# COMPACT_ATOMS: atom_id res chain seq x y z
N MET A 1 4.41 22.10 46.16
CA MET A 1 5.88 22.06 46.19
C MET A 1 6.41 22.02 44.76
N SER A 2 7.52 22.73 44.52
CA SER A 2 8.31 22.92 43.30
C SER A 2 8.48 21.64 42.44
N THR A 3 8.68 21.70 41.12
CA THR A 3 9.86 22.33 40.50
C THR A 3 9.67 22.76 39.04
N THR A 4 10.11 23.98 38.80
CA THR A 4 10.55 24.61 37.56
C THR A 4 11.53 23.75 36.76
N SER A 5 11.36 23.65 35.44
CA SER A 5 12.48 23.63 34.51
C SER A 5 12.10 24.32 33.21
N ARG A 6 13.01 25.14 32.71
CA ARG A 6 12.83 26.15 31.68
C ARG A 6 13.89 25.90 30.59
N ILE A 7 13.49 26.14 29.33
CA ILE A 7 14.31 26.38 28.12
C ILE A 7 14.82 25.04 27.50
N ILE A 8 14.72 24.75 26.19
CA ILE A 8 15.12 25.57 25.04
C ILE A 8 14.15 25.38 23.86
N THR A 9 13.53 26.48 23.46
CA THR A 9 12.84 26.68 22.19
C THR A 9 13.85 27.02 21.10
N THR A 10 13.98 26.17 20.08
CA THR A 10 14.29 26.63 18.72
C THR A 10 13.10 26.30 17.85
N THR A 11 12.24 27.30 17.68
CA THR A 11 11.03 27.26 16.90
C THR A 11 11.38 27.28 15.42
N ALA A 12 11.13 26.19 14.70
CA ALA A 12 10.72 26.28 13.30
C ALA A 12 9.23 25.99 13.27
N LEU A 13 8.46 27.07 13.14
CA LEU A 13 7.02 27.08 12.94
C LEU A 13 6.70 26.34 11.64
N PHE A 14 6.03 25.19 11.73
CA PHE A 14 5.10 24.75 10.69
C PHE A 14 3.93 24.02 11.37
N ALA A 15 3.05 24.82 11.97
CA ALA A 15 1.70 24.37 12.26
C ALA A 15 0.91 24.45 10.95
N LEU A 16 0.65 23.30 10.32
CA LEU A 16 -0.51 23.17 9.46
C LEU A 16 -1.27 21.91 9.85
N LEU A 17 -2.46 22.14 10.39
CA LEU A 17 -3.51 21.17 10.58
C LEU A 17 -3.85 20.56 9.21
N ALA A 18 -3.47 19.30 9.02
CA ALA A 18 -4.10 18.42 8.07
C ALA A 18 -4.26 17.06 8.75
N GLN A 19 -5.25 16.94 9.62
CA GLN A 19 -5.91 15.64 9.82
C GLN A 19 -6.78 15.38 8.58
N ALA A 20 -6.12 15.24 7.42
CA ALA A 20 -6.72 14.55 6.29
C ALA A 20 -6.56 13.08 6.63
N GLY A 21 -7.66 12.34 6.65
CA GLY A 21 -7.64 10.92 6.95
C GLY A 21 -6.53 10.24 6.16
N TRP A 22 -5.60 9.60 6.87
CA TRP A 22 -4.73 8.63 6.23
C TRP A 22 -5.64 7.51 5.76
N ALA A 23 -6.09 7.61 4.50
CA ALA A 23 -6.27 6.41 3.72
C ALA A 23 -4.93 5.68 3.83
N GLU A 24 -4.95 4.44 4.33
CA GLU A 24 -3.83 3.52 4.19
C GLU A 24 -3.72 3.27 2.68
N GLU A 25 -3.06 4.19 1.98
CA GLU A 25 -2.88 4.14 0.53
C GLU A 25 -1.55 3.44 0.27
N GLU A 26 -1.66 2.31 -0.40
CA GLU A 26 -0.53 1.54 -0.92
C GLU A 26 -0.02 2.25 -2.18
N GLU A 27 1.13 2.92 -2.08
CA GLU A 27 1.75 3.62 -3.20
C GLU A 27 2.82 2.72 -3.83
N LYS A 28 2.66 2.37 -5.11
CA LYS A 28 3.73 1.72 -5.88
C LYS A 28 4.90 2.67 -6.04
N VAL A 29 6.06 2.23 -5.56
CA VAL A 29 7.32 2.98 -5.62
C VAL A 29 8.33 2.24 -6.46
N THR A 30 9.39 2.94 -6.85
CA THR A 30 10.54 2.31 -7.50
C THR A 30 11.61 1.97 -6.47
N VAL A 31 12.48 1.00 -6.80
CA VAL A 31 13.62 0.66 -5.94
C VAL A 31 14.44 1.89 -5.56
N ASP A 32 14.60 2.88 -6.45
CA ASP A 32 15.39 4.09 -6.17
C ASP A 32 14.83 4.90 -4.99
N GLN A 33 13.51 4.92 -4.83
CA GLN A 33 12.80 5.64 -3.76
C GLN A 33 12.90 4.94 -2.39
N LEU A 34 13.39 3.71 -2.34
CA LEU A 34 13.56 3.01 -1.07
C LEU A 34 14.73 3.60 -0.26
N PRO A 35 14.57 3.78 1.06
CA PRO A 35 15.68 4.09 1.95
C PRO A 35 16.81 3.06 1.85
N ALA A 36 18.06 3.50 2.02
CA ALA A 36 19.22 2.61 1.91
C ALA A 36 19.17 1.42 2.90
N ALA A 37 18.63 1.66 4.11
CA ALA A 37 18.44 0.62 5.11
C ALA A 37 17.41 -0.42 4.65
N VAL A 38 16.29 0.02 4.07
CA VAL A 38 15.25 -0.84 3.50
C VAL A 38 15.80 -1.68 2.35
N LYS A 39 16.52 -1.07 1.40
CA LYS A 39 17.18 -1.77 0.29
C LYS A 39 18.07 -2.90 0.80
N THR A 40 18.96 -2.57 1.74
CA THR A 40 19.92 -3.53 2.32
C THR A 40 19.21 -4.71 2.97
N THR A 41 18.15 -4.46 3.74
CA THR A 41 17.37 -5.51 4.39
C THR A 41 16.62 -6.38 3.39
N LEU A 42 16.00 -5.78 2.37
CA LEU A 42 15.30 -6.51 1.32
C LEU A 42 16.25 -7.37 0.50
N GLU A 43 17.41 -6.85 0.12
CA GLU A 43 18.45 -7.60 -0.59
C GLU A 43 18.96 -8.79 0.23
N ALA A 44 19.18 -8.58 1.53
CA ALA A 44 19.57 -9.65 2.45
C ALA A 44 18.46 -10.70 2.63
N ALA A 45 17.20 -10.26 2.73
CA ALA A 45 16.04 -11.15 2.87
C ALA A 45 15.78 -11.97 1.60
N ALA A 46 15.98 -11.38 0.43
CA ALA A 46 15.82 -12.01 -0.87
C ALA A 46 16.84 -13.14 -1.12
N LYS A 47 17.97 -13.15 -0.43
CA LYS A 47 19.03 -14.17 -0.57
C LYS A 47 19.46 -14.41 -2.03
N GLY A 48 19.49 -13.34 -2.82
CA GLY A 48 19.84 -13.38 -4.25
C GLY A 48 18.67 -13.64 -5.21
N ALA A 49 17.44 -13.76 -4.71
CA ALA A 49 16.24 -13.71 -5.55
C ALA A 49 16.01 -12.30 -6.11
N ALA A 50 15.35 -12.22 -7.27
CA ALA A 50 15.00 -10.96 -7.89
C ALA A 50 13.80 -10.32 -7.17
N LEU A 51 14.05 -9.21 -6.48
CA LEU A 51 13.00 -8.39 -5.88
C LEU A 51 12.15 -7.74 -6.98
N SER A 52 10.84 -7.80 -6.81
CA SER A 52 9.80 -7.25 -7.69
C SER A 52 8.71 -6.58 -6.85
N GLU A 53 7.88 -5.74 -7.48
CA GLU A 53 6.76 -5.01 -6.84
C GLU A 53 7.15 -4.32 -5.51
N PHE A 54 7.53 -3.05 -5.58
CA PHE A 54 7.87 -2.27 -4.39
C PHE A 54 6.73 -1.32 -4.05
N GLU A 55 6.27 -1.35 -2.80
CA GLU A 55 5.17 -0.48 -2.37
C GLU A 55 5.53 0.22 -1.05
N ARG A 56 4.98 1.41 -0.87
CA ARG A 56 5.05 2.20 0.36
C ARG A 56 3.65 2.25 0.95
N GLU A 57 3.48 1.75 2.16
CA GLU A 57 2.20 1.75 2.88
C GLU A 57 2.34 2.56 4.18
N HIS A 58 1.27 3.28 4.54
CA HIS A 58 1.11 3.86 5.86
C HIS A 58 0.36 2.90 6.77
N LYS A 59 1.08 2.13 7.60
CA LYS A 59 0.49 1.16 8.53
C LYS A 59 0.54 1.69 9.96
N LYS A 60 -0.62 1.86 10.60
CA LYS A 60 -0.71 2.34 12.02
C LYS A 60 0.07 3.64 12.28
N GLY A 61 0.06 4.57 11.33
CA GLY A 61 0.76 5.85 11.43
C GLY A 61 2.29 5.75 11.27
N LYS A 62 2.80 4.66 10.72
CA LYS A 62 4.21 4.47 10.35
C LYS A 62 4.31 4.13 8.87
N ILE A 63 5.38 4.58 8.23
CA ILE A 63 5.69 4.18 6.86
C ILE A 63 6.39 2.83 6.90
N VAL A 64 5.89 1.90 6.08
CA VAL A 64 6.50 0.61 5.82
C VAL A 64 6.66 0.43 4.31
N TYR A 65 7.60 -0.42 3.93
CA TYR A 65 7.89 -0.76 2.55
C TYR A 65 7.72 -2.25 2.35
N THR A 66 7.06 -2.65 1.26
CA THR A 66 6.93 -4.05 0.88
C THR A 66 7.72 -4.34 -0.39
N ALA A 67 8.18 -5.59 -0.52
CA ALA A 67 8.73 -6.11 -1.76
C ALA A 67 8.45 -7.60 -1.88
N GLU A 68 8.31 -8.08 -3.10
CA GLU A 68 7.99 -9.46 -3.40
C GLU A 68 9.14 -10.20 -4.08
N ILE A 69 9.25 -11.51 -3.83
CA ILE A 69 10.09 -12.43 -4.60
C ILE A 69 9.28 -13.65 -5.04
N PRO A 70 9.67 -14.34 -6.13
CA PRO A 70 9.08 -15.63 -6.46
C PRO A 70 9.29 -16.63 -5.32
N GLY A 71 8.22 -17.31 -4.93
CA GLY A 71 8.25 -18.37 -3.93
C GLY A 71 8.85 -19.68 -4.47
N THR A 72 9.11 -20.61 -3.54
CA THR A 72 9.64 -21.95 -3.88
C THR A 72 8.61 -22.81 -4.63
N GLU A 73 7.32 -22.52 -4.46
CA GLU A 73 6.22 -23.23 -5.08
C GLU A 73 5.72 -22.46 -6.31
N LYS A 74 5.25 -23.17 -7.33
CA LYS A 74 4.77 -22.55 -8.55
C LYS A 74 3.49 -21.75 -8.27
N GLY A 75 3.52 -20.46 -8.60
CA GLY A 75 2.39 -19.56 -8.37
C GLY A 75 2.30 -19.08 -6.92
N THR A 76 3.41 -19.07 -6.18
CA THR A 76 3.50 -18.36 -4.91
C THR A 76 4.53 -17.23 -4.98
N VAL A 77 4.32 -16.22 -4.15
CA VAL A 77 5.19 -15.07 -3.94
C VAL A 77 5.50 -14.98 -2.45
N ILE A 78 6.67 -14.45 -2.11
CA ILE A 78 7.04 -14.16 -0.73
C ILE A 78 7.11 -12.65 -0.61
N GLU A 79 6.23 -12.08 0.21
CA GLU A 79 6.21 -10.67 0.54
C GLU A 79 7.09 -10.42 1.77
N PHE A 80 7.95 -9.41 1.70
CA PHE A 80 8.71 -8.88 2.81
C PHE A 80 8.22 -7.48 3.16
N THR A 81 7.83 -7.25 4.42
CA THR A 81 7.51 -5.90 4.92
C THR A 81 8.66 -5.39 5.80
N VAL A 82 9.19 -4.22 5.50
CA VAL A 82 10.32 -3.60 6.18
C VAL A 82 9.95 -2.19 6.65
N ALA A 83 10.32 -1.84 7.88
CA ALA A 83 10.18 -0.49 8.41
C ALA A 83 11.16 0.48 7.76
N GLU A 84 10.88 1.79 7.80
CA GLU A 84 11.78 2.82 7.25
C GLU A 84 13.23 2.74 7.77
N ASP A 85 13.43 2.28 9.01
CA ASP A 85 14.75 2.09 9.63
C ASP A 85 15.51 0.83 9.16
N GLY A 86 14.88 -0.01 8.32
CA GLY A 86 15.44 -1.26 7.83
C GLY A 86 15.10 -2.48 8.68
N THR A 87 14.30 -2.36 9.75
CA THR A 87 13.83 -3.52 10.50
C THR A 87 12.85 -4.36 9.67
N LEU A 88 13.14 -5.64 9.48
CA LEU A 88 12.21 -6.59 8.86
C LEU A 88 11.05 -6.87 9.84
N LEU A 89 9.83 -6.51 9.43
CA LEU A 89 8.62 -6.63 10.25
C LEU A 89 7.84 -7.91 9.97
N LYS A 90 7.74 -8.31 8.69
CA LYS A 90 6.92 -9.44 8.26
C LYS A 90 7.57 -10.16 7.08
N THR A 91 7.34 -11.46 7.01
CA THR A 91 7.63 -12.30 5.85
C THR A 91 6.46 -13.26 5.71
N GLU A 92 5.75 -13.18 4.60
CA GLU A 92 4.57 -14.01 4.33
C GLU A 92 4.67 -14.61 2.93
N THR A 93 4.13 -15.81 2.76
CA THR A 93 4.05 -16.45 1.44
C THR A 93 2.60 -16.43 1.00
N GLU A 94 2.33 -15.77 -0.11
CA GLU A 94 1.01 -15.67 -0.70
C GLU A 94 0.96 -16.48 -1.99
N LYS A 95 -0.24 -16.97 -2.35
CA LYS A 95 -0.44 -17.48 -3.70
C LYS A 95 -0.46 -16.26 -4.59
N ALA A 96 0.38 -16.22 -5.62
CA ALA A 96 0.34 -15.17 -6.61
C ALA A 96 -1.10 -15.12 -7.15
N ASP A 97 -1.83 -14.06 -6.81
CA ASP A 97 -3.07 -13.75 -7.50
C ASP A 97 -2.68 -13.56 -8.96
N VAL A 98 -2.90 -14.62 -9.75
CA VAL A 98 -2.98 -14.49 -11.19
C VAL A 98 -4.11 -13.49 -11.37
N LYS A 99 -3.76 -12.22 -11.54
CA LYS A 99 -4.64 -11.22 -12.12
C LYS A 99 -4.96 -11.79 -13.50
N GLU A 100 -6.01 -12.60 -13.54
CA GLU A 100 -6.72 -12.90 -14.76
C GLU A 100 -7.00 -11.53 -15.33
N ASP A 101 -6.32 -11.23 -16.43
CA ASP A 101 -6.42 -10.00 -17.18
C ASP A 101 -7.89 -9.85 -17.55
N GLY A 102 -8.65 -9.21 -16.67
CA GLY A 102 -10.02 -8.85 -16.92
C GLY A 102 -9.94 -7.76 -17.97
N GLU A 103 -10.00 -8.17 -19.23
CA GLU A 103 -10.46 -7.37 -20.36
C GLU A 103 -11.63 -6.49 -19.88
N LYS A 104 -11.32 -5.26 -19.46
CA LYS A 104 -12.32 -4.19 -19.40
C LYS A 104 -12.35 -3.58 -20.78
N ASP A 105 -12.95 -4.32 -21.70
CA ASP A 105 -13.46 -3.77 -22.94
C ASP A 105 -14.58 -2.78 -22.57
N GLY A 106 -14.19 -1.51 -22.47
CA GLY A 106 -15.07 -0.40 -22.18
C GLY A 106 -15.83 -0.01 -23.44
N GLU A 107 -16.91 -0.71 -23.76
CA GLU A 107 -17.88 -0.25 -24.76
C GLU A 107 -19.19 0.26 -24.11
N LYS A 108 -19.33 1.58 -24.24
CA LYS A 108 -20.47 2.50 -24.13
C LYS A 108 -21.89 1.91 -24.08
N GLY A 109 -22.73 2.51 -23.23
CA GLY A 109 -24.18 2.42 -23.40
C GLY A 109 -25.00 3.18 -22.36
N ASN A 110 -25.31 4.43 -22.68
CA ASN A 110 -26.25 5.37 -22.07
C ASN A 110 -27.34 4.80 -21.13
N HIS A 111 -27.38 5.31 -19.90
CA HIS A 111 -28.57 5.35 -19.06
C HIS A 111 -29.65 6.20 -19.75
N GLU A 112 -30.84 5.65 -19.98
CA GLU A 112 -32.06 6.46 -19.91
C GLU A 112 -33.24 5.58 -19.52
N GLY A 113 -33.83 5.90 -18.37
CA GLY A 113 -34.93 5.17 -17.79
C GLY A 113 -36.24 5.41 -18.53
N LYS A 114 -37.14 4.43 -18.39
CA LYS A 114 -38.48 4.72 -17.86
C LYS A 114 -39.12 3.42 -17.40
N HIS A 115 -39.35 3.35 -16.09
CA HIS A 115 -40.52 2.67 -15.57
C HIS A 115 -41.75 3.25 -16.27
N ASP A 116 -42.60 2.38 -16.81
CA ASP A 116 -44.04 2.60 -16.73
C ASP A 116 -44.74 1.26 -16.51
N HIS A 117 -45.49 1.23 -15.42
CA HIS A 117 -46.36 0.17 -14.97
C HIS A 117 -47.77 0.68 -15.26
N THR A 118 -48.52 0.05 -16.17
CA THR A 118 -49.99 0.21 -16.24
C THR A 118 -50.65 -1.04 -16.85
N GLU A 119 -51.25 -1.82 -15.96
CA GLU A 119 -52.63 -2.35 -15.94
C GLU A 119 -53.37 -2.82 -17.22
N LYS A 120 -53.92 -4.05 -17.09
CA LYS A 120 -55.22 -4.60 -17.57
C LYS A 120 -55.47 -4.89 -19.06
N GLY A 121 -56.11 -6.06 -19.28
CA GLY A 121 -57.17 -6.20 -20.28
C GLY A 121 -57.14 -7.49 -21.10
N GLU A 122 -58.03 -8.40 -20.71
CA GLU A 122 -58.67 -9.52 -21.43
C GLU A 122 -58.52 -9.57 -22.96
N HIS A 123 -58.36 -10.79 -23.50
CA HIS A 123 -59.17 -11.35 -24.60
C HIS A 123 -59.00 -12.88 -24.66
#